data_AF-A0A2E7Q6X0-F1
#
_entry.id   AF-A0A2E7Q6X0-F1
#
_cell.length_a   1.000
_cell.length_b   1.000
_cell.length_c   1.000
_cell.angle_alpha   90.00
_cell.angle_beta   90.00
_cell.angle_gamma   90.00
#
_symmetry.space_group_name_H-M   'P 1'
#
loop_
_entity.id
_entity.type
_entity.pdbx_description
1 polymer ?
#
loop_
_entity_poly.entity_id
_entity_poly.type
_entity_poly.pdbx_seq_one_letter_code
_entity_poly.pdbx_strand_id
1 'polypeptide(L)' 'MCASSGTPLVGSESTSFPCPACSAPIGRSQACRVQSVKYVCPECNFVGP' A
#
# COMPACT_ATOMS: atom_id res chain seq x y z
N MET A 1 7.17 -3.85 2.60
CA MET A 1 6.97 -2.78 3.59
C MET A 1 5.63 -2.12 3.31
N CYS A 2 4.82 -1.81 4.32
CA CYS A 2 3.51 -1.20 4.09
C CYS A 2 3.69 0.28 3.67
N ALA A 3 3.15 0.66 2.51
CA ALA A 3 3.30 2.02 1.95
C ALA A 3 2.61 3.14 2.78
N SER A 4 1.78 2.77 3.77
CA SER A 4 1.11 3.72 4.67
C SER A 4 1.74 3.81 6.07
N SER A 5 2.15 2.68 6.63
CA SER A 5 2.55 2.61 8.05
C SER A 5 4.03 2.31 8.26
N GLY A 6 4.78 1.97 7.21
CA GLY A 6 6.18 1.53 7.33
C GLY A 6 6.37 0.19 8.06
N THR A 7 5.30 -0.39 8.62
CA THR A 7 5.32 -1.66 9.32
C THR A 7 5.66 -2.79 8.34
N PRO A 8 6.53 -3.74 8.73
CA PRO A 8 6.77 -4.93 7.92
C PRO A 8 5.46 -5.69 7.72
N LEU A 9 5.19 -6.07 6.47
CA LEU A 9 4.02 -6.85 6.08
C LEU A 9 4.26 -8.30 6.52
N VAL A 10 4.15 -8.58 7.83
CA VAL A 10 4.39 -9.92 8.40
C VAL A 10 3.12 -10.79 8.38
N GLY A 11 2.03 -10.29 7.82
CA GLY A 11 0.74 -10.99 7.77
C GLY A 11 0.34 -11.40 6.35
N SER A 12 -0.01 -12.66 6.17
CA SER A 12 -0.53 -13.29 4.94
C SER A 12 -1.79 -12.63 4.33
N GLU A 13 -2.31 -11.55 4.92
CA GLU A 13 -3.41 -10.71 4.41
C GLU A 13 -2.92 -9.39 3.79
N SER A 14 -1.72 -9.43 3.21
CA SER A 14 -1.17 -8.32 2.45
C SER A 14 -1.61 -8.45 1.00
N THR A 15 -2.48 -7.56 0.53
CA THR A 15 -2.91 -7.57 -0.88
C THR A 15 -1.98 -6.69 -1.69
N SER A 16 -1.54 -7.22 -2.84
CA SER A 16 -0.72 -6.51 -3.80
C SER A 16 -1.59 -6.10 -4.98
N PHE A 17 -1.60 -4.82 -5.32
CA PHE A 17 -2.30 -4.32 -6.49
C PHE A 17 -1.42 -3.36 -7.28
N PRO A 18 -1.58 -3.29 -8.62
CA PRO A 18 -0.82 -2.36 -9.44
C PRO A 18 -1.27 -0.91 -9.16
N CYS A 19 -0.30 0.00 -9.05
CA CYS A 19 -0.55 1.44 -8.94
C CYS A 19 -1.24 1.95 -10.22
N PRO A 20 -2.30 2.77 -10.14
CA PRO A 20 -2.94 3.34 -11.32
C PRO A 20 -2.08 4.38 -12.07
N ALA A 21 -1.05 4.93 -11.43
CA ALA A 21 -0.19 5.96 -12.04
C ALA A 21 1.06 5.39 -12.72
N CYS A 22 1.70 4.39 -12.11
CA CYS A 22 2.98 3.85 -12.59
C CYS A 22 3.00 2.32 -12.77
N SER A 23 1.86 1.64 -12.53
CA SER A 23 1.73 0.18 -12.63
C SER A 23 2.61 -0.62 -11.66
N ALA A 24 3.30 0.04 -10.74
CA ALA A 24 4.15 -0.62 -9.76
C ALA A 24 3.32 -1.45 -8.77
N PRO A 25 3.84 -2.60 -8.30
CA PRO A 25 3.15 -3.42 -7.31
C PRO A 25 3.17 -2.74 -5.94
N ILE A 26 1.99 -2.34 -5.44
CA ILE A 26 1.82 -1.77 -4.12
C ILE A 26 1.24 -2.83 -3.18
N GLY A 27 1.99 -3.16 -2.14
CA GLY A 27 1.53 -4.00 -1.04
C GLY A 27 0.88 -3.17 0.06
N ARG A 28 -0.39 -3.46 0.36
CA ARG A 28 -1.10 -2.84 1.50
C ARG A 28 -1.55 -3.90 2.51
N SER A 29 -1.45 -3.56 3.79
CA SER A 29 -2.00 -4.38 4.88
C SER A 29 -3.51 -4.20 4.95
N GLN A 30 -4.21 -5.24 5.39
CA GLN A 30 -5.65 -5.23 5.64
C GLN A 30 -6.07 -4.07 6.56
N ALA A 31 -5.33 -3.81 7.64
CA ALA A 31 -5.62 -2.72 8.58
C ALA A 31 -5.67 -1.35 7.88
N CYS A 32 -4.68 -1.06 7.03
CA CYS A 32 -4.66 0.17 6.25
C CYS A 32 -5.81 0.27 5.22
N ARG A 33 -6.23 -0.88 4.67
CA ARG A 33 -7.36 -0.96 3.74
C ARG A 33 -8.71 -0.73 4.44
N VAL A 34 -8.91 -1.33 5.61
CA VAL A 34 -10.14 -1.17 6.42
C VAL A 34 -10.27 0.25 6.95
N GLN A 35 -9.14 0.87 7.33
CA GLN A 35 -9.11 2.22 7.87
C GLN A 35 -9.06 3.32 6.80
N SER A 36 -9.07 2.98 5.50
CA SER A 36 -8.89 3.96 4.38
C SER A 36 -7.74 4.93 4.64
N VAL A 37 -6.64 4.42 5.18
CA VAL A 37 -5.46 5.23 5.53
C VAL A 37 -4.78 5.65 4.25
N LYS A 38 -4.37 6.90 4.10
CA LYS A 38 -3.65 7.31 2.89
C LYS A 38 -2.39 6.45 2.67
N TYR A 39 -2.15 6.01 1.44
CA TYR A 39 -0.93 5.32 1.02
C TYR A 39 -0.16 6.16 0.03
N VAL A 40 1.16 6.06 0.10
CA VAL A 40 2.07 6.70 -0.85
C VAL A 40 2.75 5.61 -1.66
N CYS A 41 2.63 5.67 -2.99
CA CYS A 41 3.38 4.79 -3.87
C CYS A 41 4.87 5.16 -3.80
N PRO A 42 5.79 4.23 -3.50
CA PRO A 42 7.22 4.55 -3.42
C PRO A 42 7.87 4.87 -4.78
N GLU A 43 7.26 4.45 -5.89
CA GLU A 43 7.82 4.65 -7.23
C GLU A 43 7.45 6.01 -7.83
N CYS A 44 6.22 6.49 -7.60
CA CYS A 44 5.70 7.70 -8.22
C CYS A 44 5.17 8.73 -7.22
N ASN A 45 5.31 8.49 -5.91
CA ASN A 45 4.75 9.30 -4.83
C ASN A 45 3.23 9.55 -4.94
N PHE A 46 2.51 8.66 -5.63
CA PHE A 46 1.05 8.76 -5.73
C PHE A 46 0.40 8.57 -4.37
N VAL A 47 -0.38 9.56 -3.92
CA VAL A 47 -1.09 9.52 -2.64
C VAL A 47 -2.54 9.10 -2.88
N GLY A 48 -2.87 7.85 -2.56
CA GLY A 48 -4.23 7.31 -2.63
C GLY A 48 -4.82 7.03 -1.24
N PRO A 49 -6.14 6.82 -1.10
CA PRO A 49 -6.78 6.36 0.13
C PRO A 49 -6.64 4.85 0.37
#